data_AF-A0A173GPI7-F1
#
_entry.id   AF-A0A173GPI7-F1
#
_cell.length_a   1.000
_cell.length_b   1.000
_cell.length_c   1.000
_cell.angle_alpha   90.00
_cell.angle_beta   90.00
_cell.angle_gamma   90.00
#
_symmetry.space_group_name_H-M   'P 1'
#
loop_
_entity.id
_entity.type
_entity.pdbx_description
1 polymer ?
#
loop_
_entity_poly.entity_id
_entity_poly.type
_entity_poly.pdbx_seq_one_letter_code
_entity_poly.pdbx_strand_id
1 'polypeptide(L)'
;QVKYADKGNKTLYGTGGLERASIEQWLQSEARNFDPPSSALVFHLGFAGSMGLEPDEAVIRENEWKLARVLDVYNQRLEESKYLAGDEFTLADLSHLPNSHYLVGRSNRGYELFYSRKNVA
;
A
#
# COMPACT_ATOMS: atom_id res chain seq x y z
N GLN A 1 -10.99 -4.56 -31.72
CA GLN A 1 -11.33 -5.34 -30.51
C GLN A 1 -10.03 -5.75 -29.83
N VAL A 2 -9.94 -5.61 -28.50
CA VAL A 2 -8.75 -6.01 -27.73
C VAL A 2 -8.80 -7.53 -27.52
N LYS A 3 -7.69 -8.23 -27.81
CA LYS A 3 -7.58 -9.71 -27.85
C LYS A 3 -8.04 -10.45 -26.58
N TYR A 4 -8.13 -9.74 -25.45
CA TYR A 4 -8.39 -10.32 -24.13
C TYR A 4 -9.53 -9.66 -23.36
N ALA A 5 -10.43 -8.95 -24.05
CA ALA A 5 -11.50 -8.18 -23.41
C ALA A 5 -12.38 -8.98 -22.42
N ASP A 6 -12.55 -10.29 -22.65
CA ASP A 6 -13.34 -11.17 -21.79
C ASP A 6 -12.53 -12.06 -20.85
N LYS A 7 -11.21 -11.85 -20.75
CA LYS A 7 -10.32 -12.62 -19.88
C LYS A 7 -9.88 -11.80 -18.66
N GLY A 8 -9.76 -12.45 -17.51
CA GLY A 8 -9.31 -11.83 -16.26
C GLY A 8 -10.45 -11.35 -15.36
N ASN A 9 -10.10 -10.66 -14.29
CA ASN A 9 -11.08 -10.10 -13.34
C ASN A 9 -11.68 -8.82 -13.92
N LYS A 10 -13.00 -8.81 -14.10
CA LYS A 10 -13.75 -7.70 -14.72
C LYS A 10 -14.07 -6.55 -13.77
N THR A 11 -13.92 -6.72 -12.45
CA THR A 11 -14.30 -5.73 -11.44
C THR A 11 -13.11 -5.01 -10.80
N LEU A 12 -11.87 -5.47 -11.03
CA LEU A 12 -10.65 -4.86 -10.44
C LEU A 12 -10.50 -3.36 -10.68
N TYR A 13 -11.02 -2.83 -11.80
CA TYR A 13 -10.98 -1.41 -12.12
C TYR A 13 -12.38 -0.80 -12.21
N GLY A 14 -13.38 -1.39 -11.56
CA GLY A 14 -14.75 -0.91 -11.59
C GLY A 14 -15.46 -1.11 -12.94
N THR A 15 -16.76 -1.31 -12.86
CA THR A 15 -17.65 -1.47 -14.00
C THR A 15 -18.37 -0.17 -14.37
N GLY A 16 -18.54 0.73 -13.39
CA GLY A 16 -19.14 2.05 -13.56
C GLY A 16 -18.15 3.22 -13.46
N GLY A 17 -18.58 4.40 -13.90
CA GLY A 17 -17.76 5.62 -13.85
C GLY A 17 -17.43 6.09 -12.42
N LEU A 18 -18.39 5.99 -11.49
CA LEU A 18 -18.18 6.36 -10.09
C LEU A 18 -17.23 5.40 -9.37
N GLU A 19 -17.37 4.09 -9.60
CA GLU A 19 -16.46 3.07 -9.07
C GLU A 19 -15.03 3.32 -9.54
N ARG A 20 -14.85 3.57 -10.85
CA ARG A 20 -13.55 3.92 -11.44
C ARG A 20 -12.92 5.15 -10.80
N ALA A 21 -13.69 6.22 -10.64
CA ALA A 21 -13.19 7.45 -10.03
C ALA A 21 -12.73 7.21 -8.58
N SER A 22 -13.46 6.40 -7.81
CA SER A 22 -13.05 6.04 -6.45
C SER A 22 -11.76 5.20 -6.44
N ILE A 23 -11.65 4.19 -7.31
CA ILE A 23 -10.44 3.37 -7.45
C ILE A 23 -9.24 4.23 -7.84
N GLU A 24 -9.42 5.15 -8.81
CA GLU A 24 -8.38 6.08 -9.26
C GLU A 24 -7.91 7.02 -8.15
N GLN A 25 -8.82 7.50 -7.30
CA GLN A 25 -8.47 8.32 -6.15
C GLN A 25 -7.51 7.58 -5.20
N TRP A 26 -7.80 6.32 -4.88
CA TRP A 26 -6.95 5.53 -3.98
C TRP A 26 -5.65 5.09 -4.63
N LEU A 27 -5.63 4.81 -5.93
CA LEU A 27 -4.40 4.60 -6.69
C LEU A 27 -3.49 5.84 -6.70
N GLN A 28 -4.07 7.03 -6.85
CA GLN A 28 -3.31 8.28 -6.75
C GLN A 28 -2.80 8.53 -5.33
N SER A 29 -3.59 8.18 -4.32
CA SER A 29 -3.16 8.25 -2.91
C SER A 29 -2.02 7.29 -2.64
N GLU A 30 -2.07 6.07 -3.16
CA GLU A 30 -1.00 5.08 -3.08
C GLU A 30 0.30 5.65 -3.67
N ALA A 31 0.26 6.05 -4.94
CA ALA A 31 1.44 6.52 -5.66
C ALA A 31 2.07 7.79 -5.08
N ARG A 32 1.30 8.65 -4.42
CA ARG A 32 1.79 9.94 -3.90
C ARG A 32 2.14 9.91 -2.41
N ASN A 33 1.40 9.13 -1.62
CA ASN A 33 1.49 9.19 -0.17
C ASN A 33 2.04 7.89 0.42
N PHE A 34 1.69 6.74 -0.13
CA PHE A 34 2.13 5.44 0.38
C PHE A 34 3.45 4.97 -0.24
N ASP A 35 3.56 5.00 -1.57
CA ASP A 35 4.73 4.48 -2.29
C ASP A 35 6.03 5.18 -1.87
N PRO A 36 6.15 6.53 -1.82
CA PRO A 36 7.43 7.15 -1.50
C PRO A 36 8.01 6.75 -0.13
N PRO A 37 7.27 6.82 1.00
CA PRO A 37 7.81 6.38 2.29
C PRO A 37 7.93 4.86 2.39
N SER A 38 7.00 4.09 1.82
CA SER A 38 7.09 2.62 1.89
C SER A 38 8.26 2.07 1.07
N SER A 39 8.52 2.60 -0.13
CA SER A 39 9.65 2.21 -0.98
C SER A 39 10.99 2.54 -0.32
N ALA A 40 11.12 3.71 0.32
CA ALA A 40 12.31 4.06 1.10
C ALA A 40 12.55 3.07 2.24
N LEU A 41 11.48 2.70 2.97
CA LEU A 41 11.57 1.72 4.04
C LEU A 41 11.87 0.31 3.53
N VAL A 42 11.28 -0.12 2.42
CA VAL A 42 11.58 -1.42 1.80
C VAL A 42 13.06 -1.51 1.46
N PHE A 43 13.63 -0.47 0.86
CA PHE A 43 15.05 -0.42 0.57
C PHE A 43 15.89 -0.56 1.84
N HIS A 44 15.72 0.34 2.82
CA HIS A 44 16.59 0.38 4.00
C HIS A 44 16.37 -0.79 4.97
N LEU A 45 15.12 -1.18 5.23
CA LEU A 45 14.79 -2.23 6.18
C LEU A 45 14.79 -3.62 5.57
N GLY A 46 14.56 -3.75 4.26
CA GLY A 46 14.36 -5.05 3.59
C GLY A 46 15.48 -5.50 2.66
N PHE A 47 16.31 -4.57 2.14
CA PHE A 47 17.31 -4.89 1.10
C PHE A 47 18.72 -4.35 1.36
N ALA A 48 18.89 -3.20 2.01
CA ALA A 48 20.21 -2.58 2.19
C ALA A 48 21.25 -3.56 2.78
N GLY A 49 20.89 -4.27 3.85
CA GLY A 49 21.78 -5.26 4.46
C GLY A 49 22.18 -6.42 3.54
N SER A 50 21.27 -6.93 2.70
CA SER A 50 21.60 -8.00 1.75
C SER A 50 22.43 -7.51 0.56
N MET A 51 22.46 -6.20 0.31
CA MET A 51 23.30 -5.53 -0.68
C MET A 51 24.65 -5.06 -0.12
N GLY A 52 24.92 -5.29 1.17
CA GLY A 52 26.14 -4.80 1.83
C GLY A 52 26.15 -3.27 2.02
N LEU A 53 24.97 -2.65 2.07
CA LEU A 53 24.78 -1.23 2.32
C LEU A 53 24.32 -1.01 3.76
N GLU A 54 24.82 0.06 4.38
CA GLU A 54 24.38 0.48 5.71
C GLU A 54 23.03 1.22 5.60
N PRO A 55 21.99 0.79 6.33
CA PRO A 55 20.73 1.52 6.40
C PRO A 55 20.90 2.91 7.02
N ASP A 56 20.22 3.92 6.44
CA ASP A 56 20.21 5.27 7.00
C ASP A 56 19.06 5.42 8.00
N GLU A 57 19.40 5.44 9.29
CA GLU A 57 18.42 5.55 10.38
C GLU A 57 17.65 6.88 10.42
N ALA A 58 18.19 7.96 9.84
CA ALA A 58 17.45 9.22 9.74
C ALA A 58 16.35 9.10 8.67
N VAL A 59 16.71 8.54 7.50
CA VAL A 59 15.75 8.26 6.42
C VAL A 59 14.68 7.26 6.88
N ILE A 60 15.08 6.21 7.61
CA ILE A 60 14.11 5.25 8.15
C ILE A 60 13.11 5.96 9.06
N ARG A 61 13.58 6.68 10.09
CA ARG A 61 12.66 7.33 11.05
C ARG A 61 11.72 8.35 10.41
N GLU A 62 12.24 9.13 9.46
CA GLU A 62 11.41 10.09 8.71
C GLU A 62 10.29 9.36 7.94
N ASN A 63 10.62 8.27 7.25
CA ASN A 63 9.65 7.55 6.44
C ASN A 63 8.72 6.65 7.26
N GLU A 64 9.14 6.14 8.41
CA GLU A 64 8.24 5.51 9.37
C GLU A 64 7.17 6.49 9.85
N TRP A 65 7.57 7.72 10.20
CA TRP A 65 6.63 8.76 10.60
C TRP A 65 5.66 9.13 9.47
N LYS A 66 6.16 9.28 8.23
CA LYS A 66 5.30 9.56 7.06
C LYS A 66 4.33 8.41 6.80
N LEU A 67 4.83 7.18 6.75
CA LEU A 67 4.01 6.00 6.46
C LEU A 67 2.98 5.75 7.55
N ALA A 68 3.35 5.92 8.82
CA ALA A 68 2.41 5.80 9.95
C ALA A 68 1.18 6.69 9.76
N ARG A 69 1.38 7.96 9.39
CA ARG A 69 0.26 8.90 9.16
C ARG A 69 -0.64 8.50 8.00
N VAL A 70 -0.06 7.91 6.94
CA VAL A 70 -0.84 7.38 5.81
C VAL A 70 -1.66 6.18 6.26
N LEU A 71 -1.04 5.26 7.00
CA LEU A 71 -1.72 4.08 7.53
C LEU A 71 -2.79 4.44 8.57
N ASP A 72 -2.66 5.55 9.30
CA ASP A 72 -3.73 6.06 10.19
C ASP A 72 -4.98 6.46 9.40
N VAL A 73 -4.81 7.13 8.25
CA VAL A 73 -5.92 7.45 7.34
C VAL A 73 -6.53 6.17 6.78
N TYR A 74 -5.71 5.18 6.43
CA TYR A 74 -6.20 3.90 5.91
C TYR A 74 -6.95 3.13 6.99
N ASN A 75 -6.49 3.14 8.23
CA ASN A 75 -7.18 2.47 9.34
C ASN A 75 -8.58 3.05 9.56
N GLN A 76 -8.75 4.38 9.45
CA GLN A 76 -10.07 5.02 9.51
C GLN A 76 -10.92 4.64 8.30
N ARG A 77 -10.35 4.69 7.09
CA ARG A 77 -11.08 4.29 5.88
C ARG A 77 -11.57 2.85 5.96
N LEU A 78 -10.72 1.94 6.43
CA LEU A 78 -11.01 0.51 6.55
C LEU A 78 -11.89 0.18 7.76
N GLU A 79 -12.19 1.17 8.61
CA GLU A 79 -13.28 1.07 9.59
C GLU A 79 -14.65 1.20 8.93
N GLU A 80 -14.75 2.05 7.89
CA GLU A 80 -15.98 2.37 7.19
C GLU A 80 -16.28 1.45 6.01
N SER A 81 -15.26 0.81 5.44
CA SER A 81 -15.38 -0.03 4.25
C SER A 81 -14.39 -1.18 4.27
N LYS A 82 -14.73 -2.30 3.63
CA LYS A 82 -13.90 -3.52 3.67
C LYS A 82 -12.56 -3.38 2.94
N TYR A 83 -12.52 -2.57 1.89
CA TYR A 83 -11.34 -2.27 1.07
C TYR A 83 -11.26 -0.76 0.81
N LEU A 84 -10.14 -0.29 0.25
CA LEU A 84 -9.91 1.15 0.11
C LEU A 84 -11.01 1.82 -0.74
N ALA A 85 -11.34 1.23 -1.89
CA ALA A 85 -12.32 1.78 -2.83
C ALA A 85 -13.78 1.35 -2.58
N GLY A 86 -14.05 0.52 -1.57
CA GLY A 86 -15.40 -0.01 -1.32
C GLY A 86 -15.37 -1.41 -0.74
N ASP A 87 -16.44 -2.19 -0.96
CA ASP A 87 -16.60 -3.51 -0.34
C ASP A 87 -16.02 -4.67 -1.16
N GLU A 88 -15.52 -4.39 -2.36
CA GLU A 88 -14.81 -5.33 -3.22
C GLU A 88 -13.31 -4.99 -3.32
N PHE A 89 -12.49 -6.03 -3.51
CA PHE A 89 -11.06 -5.88 -3.75
C PHE A 89 -10.81 -5.32 -5.16
N THR A 90 -9.97 -4.30 -5.27
CA THR A 90 -9.72 -3.58 -6.53
C THR A 90 -8.23 -3.38 -6.81
N LEU A 91 -7.91 -2.70 -7.92
CA LEU A 91 -6.54 -2.26 -8.22
C LEU A 91 -5.98 -1.34 -7.14
N ALA A 92 -6.81 -0.58 -6.44
CA ALA A 92 -6.35 0.25 -5.34
C ALA A 92 -5.74 -0.58 -4.21
N ASP A 93 -6.30 -1.74 -3.89
CA ASP A 93 -5.76 -2.63 -2.85
C ASP A 93 -4.56 -3.42 -3.38
N LEU A 94 -4.65 -3.88 -4.64
CA LEU A 94 -3.59 -4.63 -5.30
C LEU A 94 -2.27 -3.84 -5.39
N SER A 95 -2.32 -2.54 -5.65
CA SER A 95 -1.13 -1.70 -5.82
C SER A 95 -0.28 -1.62 -4.55
N HIS A 96 -0.89 -1.77 -3.37
CA HIS A 96 -0.18 -1.71 -2.09
C HIS A 96 0.56 -3.00 -1.73
N LEU A 97 0.22 -4.13 -2.37
CA LEU A 97 0.73 -5.45 -1.98
C LEU A 97 2.25 -5.57 -2.03
N PRO A 98 2.99 -5.11 -3.06
CA PRO A 98 4.42 -5.35 -3.15
C PRO A 98 5.18 -4.78 -1.95
N ASN A 99 4.98 -3.50 -1.63
CA ASN A 99 5.70 -2.86 -0.54
C ASN A 99 5.21 -3.34 0.82
N SER A 100 3.90 -3.53 0.99
CA SER A 100 3.34 -4.07 2.24
C SER A 100 3.91 -5.45 2.56
N HIS A 101 3.98 -6.33 1.55
CA HIS A 101 4.56 -7.67 1.69
C HIS A 101 6.02 -7.62 2.16
N TYR A 102 6.85 -6.78 1.55
CA TYR A 102 8.25 -6.65 1.95
C TYR A 102 8.41 -6.06 3.36
N LEU A 103 7.66 -5.01 3.70
CA LEU A 103 7.75 -4.38 5.02
C LEU A 103 7.33 -5.32 6.14
N VAL A 104 6.19 -6.00 5.97
CA VAL A 104 5.68 -6.95 6.95
C VAL A 104 6.59 -8.18 7.06
N GLY A 105 7.10 -8.68 5.92
CA GLY A 105 7.84 -9.94 5.88
C GLY A 105 9.32 -9.84 6.20
N ARG A 106 9.95 -8.66 6.08
CA ARG A 106 11.41 -8.51 6.20
C ARG A 106 11.90 -7.69 7.38
N SER A 107 11.02 -7.01 8.10
CA SER A 107 11.41 -6.16 9.22
C SER A 107 10.36 -6.13 10.31
N ASN A 108 10.76 -6.32 11.57
CA ASN A 108 9.86 -6.12 12.72
C ASN A 108 9.33 -4.69 12.77
N ARG A 109 10.15 -3.69 12.39
CA ARG A 109 9.70 -2.29 12.34
C ARG A 109 8.61 -2.08 11.29
N GLY A 110 8.78 -2.69 10.11
CA GLY A 110 7.77 -2.69 9.06
C GLY A 110 6.50 -3.43 9.49
N TYR A 111 6.64 -4.61 10.09
CA TYR A 111 5.53 -5.38 10.68
C TYR A 111 4.70 -4.54 11.66
N GLU A 112 5.34 -3.88 12.64
CA GLU A 112 4.67 -3.08 13.67
C GLU A 112 3.86 -1.90 13.08
N LEU A 113 4.31 -1.31 11.97
CA LEU A 113 3.55 -0.25 11.29
C LEU A 113 2.19 -0.75 10.79
N PHE A 114 2.07 -1.99 10.34
CA PHE A 114 0.79 -2.53 9.87
C PHE A 114 0.00 -3.11 11.04
N TYR A 115 0.62 -3.95 11.87
CA TYR A 115 -0.06 -4.74 12.90
C TYR A 115 -0.45 -3.95 14.15
N SER A 116 0.05 -2.72 14.33
CA SER A 116 -0.45 -1.80 15.37
C SER A 116 -1.82 -1.18 15.06
N ARG A 117 -2.34 -1.38 13.85
CA ARG A 117 -3.60 -0.79 13.35
C ARG A 117 -4.62 -1.87 13.05
N LYS A 118 -5.70 -1.90 13.84
CA LYS A 118 -6.73 -2.96 13.81
C LYS A 118 -7.30 -3.26 12.42
N ASN A 119 -7.51 -2.25 11.59
CA ASN A 119 -8.19 -2.40 10.31
C ASN A 119 -7.23 -2.49 9.12
N VAL A 120 -5.93 -2.33 9.34
CA VAL A 120 -4.88 -2.38 8.30
C VAL A 120 -4.18 -3.75 8.27
N ALA A 121 -4.13 -4.43 9.41
CA ALA A 121 -3.49 -5.73 9.59
C ALA A 121 -4.20 -6.88 8.88
#